data_AF-A0A5U9WKV5-F1
#
_entry.id   AF-A0A5U9WKV5-F1
#
_cell.length_a   1.000
_cell.length_b   1.000
_cell.length_c   1.000
_cell.angle_alpha   90.00
_cell.angle_beta   90.00
_cell.angle_gamma   90.00
#
_symmetry.space_group_name_H-M   'P 1'
#
loop_
_entity.id
_entity.type
_entity.pdbx_description
1 polymer ?
#
loop_
_entity_poly.entity_id
_entity_poly.type
_entity_poly.pdbx_seq_one_letter_code
_entity_poly.pdbx_strand_id
1 'polypeptide(L)'
;MRSVIKEQDLKKINASTLKVLREYADNVNEFGIYSLSKTFEDELLWAYYADSHRGFCLEYELDELMEYRMRDELVIPVDYQEKMPCITDIDLLDFFESKKMAGNLNRKMIGTKSLRWKHEDEVR
;
A
#
# COMPACT_ATOMS: atom_id res chain seq x y z
N MET A 1 -22.79 -10.06 31.19
CA MET A 1 -23.91 -10.29 30.26
C MET A 1 -23.41 -9.96 28.86
N ARG A 2 -22.95 -10.95 28.08
CA ARG A 2 -22.49 -10.72 26.69
C ARG A 2 -23.74 -10.60 25.82
N SER A 3 -23.99 -9.43 25.23
CA SER A 3 -25.07 -9.25 24.27
C SER A 3 -24.84 -10.16 23.07
N VAL A 4 -25.81 -11.02 22.77
CA VAL A 4 -25.78 -11.90 21.60
C VAL A 4 -26.13 -11.04 20.38
N ILE A 5 -25.19 -10.87 19.46
CA ILE A 5 -25.38 -10.14 18.20
C ILE A 5 -26.43 -10.89 17.38
N LYS A 6 -27.49 -10.19 16.92
CA LYS A 6 -28.58 -10.81 16.16
C LYS A 6 -28.22 -10.92 14.68
N GLU A 7 -28.81 -11.89 13.97
CA GLU A 7 -28.56 -12.12 12.54
C GLU A 7 -28.87 -10.90 11.65
N GLN A 8 -29.88 -10.10 12.01
CA GLN A 8 -30.17 -8.84 11.32
C GLN A 8 -29.07 -7.79 11.50
N ASP A 9 -28.42 -7.77 12.67
CA ASP A 9 -27.30 -6.87 12.95
C ASP A 9 -26.08 -7.30 12.12
N LEU A 10 -25.81 -8.61 12.02
CA LEU A 10 -24.77 -9.17 11.13
C LEU A 10 -25.00 -8.84 9.65
N LYS A 11 -26.24 -8.94 9.16
CA LYS A 11 -26.58 -8.59 7.77
C LYS A 11 -26.37 -7.10 7.47
N LYS A 12 -26.70 -6.22 8.42
CA LYS A 12 -26.47 -4.78 8.29
C LYS A 12 -24.97 -4.45 8.31
N ILE A 13 -24.21 -5.04 9.22
CA ILE A 13 -22.75 -4.90 9.30
C ILE A 13 -22.11 -5.32 7.98
N ASN A 14 -22.46 -6.50 7.46
CA ASN A 14 -21.92 -6.98 6.18
C ASN A 14 -22.25 -6.05 5.01
N ALA A 15 -23.47 -5.49 4.96
CA ALA A 15 -23.85 -4.56 3.91
C ALA A 15 -23.06 -3.25 3.99
N SER A 16 -22.82 -2.70 5.19
CA SER A 16 -21.98 -1.52 5.37
C SER A 16 -20.52 -1.79 5.01
N THR A 17 -19.96 -2.93 5.43
CA THR A 17 -18.57 -3.31 5.13
C THR A 17 -18.35 -3.46 3.62
N LEU A 18 -19.27 -4.13 2.92
CA LEU A 18 -19.21 -4.27 1.46
C LEU A 18 -19.28 -2.93 0.73
N LYS A 19 -20.03 -1.97 1.28
CA LYS A 19 -20.09 -0.62 0.71
C LYS A 19 -18.74 0.09 0.82
N VAL A 20 -18.10 0.03 1.99
CA VAL A 20 -16.78 0.65 2.20
C VAL A 20 -15.72 0.03 1.29
N LEU A 21 -15.72 -1.30 1.15
CA LEU A 21 -14.79 -2.00 0.26
C LEU A 21 -14.99 -1.63 -1.22
N ARG A 22 -16.24 -1.43 -1.66
CA ARG A 22 -16.53 -0.96 -3.02
C ARG A 22 -16.04 0.46 -3.23
N GLU A 23 -16.34 1.37 -2.30
CA GLU A 23 -15.86 2.75 -2.36
C GLU A 23 -14.33 2.81 -2.39
N TYR A 24 -13.66 1.96 -1.59
CA TYR A 24 -12.21 1.79 -1.66
C TYR A 24 -11.75 1.30 -3.04
N ALA A 25 -12.36 0.23 -3.56
CA ALA A 25 -12.02 -0.36 -4.86
C ALA A 25 -12.24 0.61 -6.04
N ASP A 26 -13.24 1.47 -5.96
CA ASP A 26 -13.49 2.50 -6.96
C ASP A 26 -12.39 3.57 -6.90
N ASN A 27 -12.01 4.01 -5.69
CA ASN A 27 -11.00 5.04 -5.49
C ASN A 27 -9.58 4.59 -5.87
N VAL A 28 -9.19 3.33 -5.65
CA VAL A 28 -7.82 2.88 -5.96
C VAL A 28 -7.47 2.96 -7.45
N ASN A 29 -8.46 3.04 -8.34
CA ASN A 29 -8.20 3.22 -9.78
C ASN A 29 -7.76 4.64 -10.14
N GLU A 30 -7.91 5.61 -9.23
CA GLU A 30 -7.53 7.00 -9.45
C GLU A 30 -6.04 7.25 -9.12
N PHE A 31 -5.35 6.29 -8.51
CA PHE A 31 -3.98 6.46 -8.02
C PHE A 31 -3.05 5.39 -8.59
N GLY A 32 -1.78 5.75 -8.74
CA GLY A 32 -0.69 4.84 -9.10
C GLY A 32 0.27 4.62 -7.94
N ILE A 33 1.00 3.51 -7.97
CA ILE A 33 2.14 3.28 -7.08
C ILE A 33 3.41 3.56 -7.86
N TYR A 34 4.27 4.44 -7.35
CA TYR A 34 5.57 4.70 -7.94
C TYR A 34 6.66 3.99 -7.14
N SER A 35 6.99 2.76 -7.55
CA SER A 35 7.97 1.92 -6.89
C SER A 35 9.40 2.32 -7.22
N LEU A 36 10.16 2.75 -6.21
CA LEU A 36 11.58 3.06 -6.28
C LEU A 36 12.38 2.14 -5.34
N SER A 37 13.64 1.89 -5.67
CA SER A 37 14.58 1.19 -4.78
C SER A 37 15.59 2.18 -4.21
N LYS A 38 16.02 1.96 -2.97
CA LYS A 38 17.14 2.69 -2.36
C LYS A 38 18.52 2.19 -2.80
N THR A 39 18.58 1.15 -3.63
CA THR A 39 19.83 0.62 -4.16
C THR A 39 19.73 0.29 -5.64
N PHE A 40 20.75 0.68 -6.39
CA PHE A 40 20.94 0.26 -7.78
C PHE A 40 21.89 -0.93 -7.89
N GLU A 41 22.46 -1.43 -6.78
CA GLU A 41 23.51 -2.46 -6.80
C GLU A 41 22.95 -3.89 -6.83
N ASP A 42 21.64 -4.07 -6.60
CA ASP A 42 21.03 -5.39 -6.55
C ASP A 42 20.90 -6.00 -7.96
N GLU A 43 21.62 -7.10 -8.20
CA GLU A 43 21.64 -7.77 -9.50
C GLU A 43 20.28 -8.33 -9.92
N LEU A 44 19.41 -8.69 -8.97
CA LEU A 44 18.08 -9.22 -9.27
C LEU A 44 17.17 -8.11 -9.78
N LEU A 45 17.27 -6.88 -9.25
CA LEU A 45 16.56 -5.72 -9.81
C LEU A 45 16.93 -5.50 -11.28
N TRP A 46 18.22 -5.60 -11.61
CA TRP A 46 18.68 -5.51 -13.00
C TRP A 46 18.23 -6.69 -13.88
N ALA A 47 18.07 -7.89 -13.31
CA ALA A 47 17.51 -9.02 -14.03
C ALA A 47 16.01 -8.85 -14.32
N TYR A 48 15.26 -8.29 -13.36
CA TYR A 48 13.80 -8.19 -13.42
C TYR A 48 13.30 -6.97 -14.18
N TYR A 49 13.93 -5.81 -13.95
CA TYR A 49 13.40 -4.51 -14.38
C TYR A 49 14.25 -3.82 -15.47
N ALA A 50 15.44 -4.33 -15.78
CA ALA A 50 16.27 -3.85 -16.89
C ALA A 50 16.33 -4.87 -18.04
N ASP A 51 17.16 -4.62 -19.05
CA ASP A 51 17.38 -5.56 -20.17
C ASP A 51 18.35 -6.68 -19.78
N SER A 52 17.97 -7.48 -18.78
CA SER A 52 18.75 -8.61 -18.25
C SER A 52 20.20 -8.20 -17.93
N HIS A 53 20.39 -7.33 -16.93
CA HIS A 53 21.69 -6.77 -16.51
C HIS A 53 22.31 -5.72 -17.44
N ARG A 54 21.54 -5.16 -18.39
CA ARG A 54 21.99 -4.06 -19.25
C ARG A 54 21.02 -2.89 -19.18
N GLY A 55 21.58 -1.68 -19.18
CA GLY A 55 20.81 -0.43 -19.16
C GLY A 55 21.49 0.65 -18.32
N PHE A 56 20.70 1.61 -17.88
CA PHE A 56 21.10 2.66 -16.96
C PHE A 56 20.05 2.80 -15.86
N CYS A 57 20.48 3.23 -14.68
CA CYS A 57 19.59 3.54 -13.55
C CYS A 57 19.37 5.05 -13.51
N LEU A 58 18.12 5.47 -13.27
CA LEU A 58 17.80 6.86 -12.96
C LEU A 58 17.73 7.01 -11.45
N GLU A 59 18.70 7.73 -10.90
CA GLU A 59 18.76 8.06 -9.48
C GLU A 59 18.10 9.41 -9.22
N TYR A 60 17.40 9.50 -8.10
CA TYR A 60 16.71 10.71 -7.67
C TYR A 60 17.07 11.02 -6.23
N GLU A 61 17.32 12.28 -5.95
CA GLU A 61 17.29 12.77 -4.57
C GLU A 61 15.83 12.93 -4.16
N LEU A 62 15.38 12.13 -3.18
CA LEU A 62 13.96 12.01 -2.88
C LEU A 62 13.34 13.34 -2.43
N ASP A 63 14.06 14.09 -1.60
CA ASP A 63 13.58 15.40 -1.11
C ASP A 63 13.36 16.39 -2.27
N GLU A 64 14.27 16.42 -3.26
CA GLU A 64 14.13 17.28 -4.44
C GLU A 64 12.96 16.84 -5.33
N LEU A 65 12.77 15.53 -5.50
CA LEU A 65 11.65 14.97 -6.27
C LEU A 65 10.29 15.38 -5.66
N MET A 66 10.20 15.30 -4.33
CA MET A 66 8.99 15.68 -3.58
C MET A 66 8.68 17.16 -3.70
N GLU A 67 9.67 18.05 -3.64
CA GLU A 67 9.47 19.50 -3.78
C GLU A 67 8.98 19.91 -5.19
N TYR A 68 9.45 19.21 -6.23
CA TYR A 68 9.24 19.59 -7.63
C TYR A 68 7.89 19.14 -8.21
N ARG A 69 7.47 17.88 -7.99
CA ARG A 69 6.31 17.28 -8.68
C ARG A 69 5.39 16.43 -7.82
N MET A 70 5.79 16.08 -6.60
CA MET A 70 5.08 15.11 -5.75
C MET A 70 4.71 15.68 -4.38
N ARG A 71 4.41 16.99 -4.33
CA ARG A 71 4.36 17.77 -3.08
C ARG A 71 3.33 17.29 -2.04
N ASP A 72 2.27 16.63 -2.49
CA ASP A 72 1.19 16.08 -1.65
C ASP A 72 1.12 14.53 -1.72
N GLU A 73 2.10 13.89 -2.37
CA GLU A 73 2.14 12.43 -2.47
C GLU A 73 2.64 11.80 -1.18
N LEU A 74 2.20 10.58 -0.90
CA LEU A 74 2.59 9.85 0.29
C LEU A 74 3.82 8.99 0.01
N VAL A 75 4.92 9.27 0.72
CA VAL A 75 6.10 8.42 0.73
C VAL A 75 5.91 7.30 1.75
N ILE A 76 5.93 6.05 1.28
CA ILE A 76 5.72 4.85 2.06
C ILE A 76 6.95 3.94 1.94
N PRO A 77 7.77 3.83 2.99
CA PRO A 77 8.73 2.74 3.09
C PRO A 77 7.98 1.40 3.11
N VAL A 78 8.36 0.47 2.24
CA VAL A 78 7.71 -0.84 2.18
C VAL A 78 8.01 -1.65 3.44
N ASP A 79 6.96 -2.16 4.07
CA ASP A 79 7.01 -3.09 5.18
C ASP A 79 7.07 -4.53 4.67
N TYR A 80 8.18 -5.21 4.95
CA TYR A 80 8.44 -6.56 4.47
C TYR A 80 8.03 -7.60 5.50
N GLN A 81 7.07 -8.45 5.14
CA GLN A 81 6.49 -9.43 6.06
C GLN A 81 6.49 -10.85 5.46
N GLU A 82 6.59 -11.87 6.31
CA GLU A 82 6.48 -13.28 5.85
C GLU A 82 5.05 -13.65 5.44
N LYS A 83 4.06 -13.09 6.15
CA LYS A 83 2.64 -13.36 5.93
C LYS A 83 1.96 -12.13 5.34
N MET A 84 0.95 -12.35 4.52
CA MET A 84 0.13 -11.25 4.00
C MET A 84 -0.56 -10.50 5.15
N PRO A 85 -0.69 -9.18 5.05
CA PRO A 85 -1.35 -8.38 6.07
C PRO A 85 -2.83 -8.75 6.13
N CYS A 86 -3.37 -8.78 7.36
CA CYS A 86 -4.79 -8.98 7.57
C CYS A 86 -5.48 -7.61 7.66
N ILE A 87 -6.52 -7.42 6.84
CA ILE A 87 -7.42 -6.27 6.92
C ILE A 87 -8.48 -6.57 7.96
N THR A 88 -8.59 -5.68 8.94
CA THR A 88 -9.52 -5.78 10.07
C THR A 88 -10.64 -4.76 9.93
N ASP A 89 -11.73 -4.95 10.67
CA ASP A 89 -12.84 -3.99 10.69
C ASP A 89 -12.38 -2.59 11.15
N ILE A 90 -11.35 -2.51 12.00
CA ILE A 90 -10.76 -1.23 12.44
C ILE A 90 -10.10 -0.50 11.28
N ASP A 91 -9.41 -1.22 10.38
CA ASP A 91 -8.79 -0.61 9.20
C ASP A 91 -9.85 -0.03 8.25
N LEU A 92 -10.99 -0.71 8.11
CA LEU A 92 -12.11 -0.25 7.28
C LEU A 92 -12.85 0.94 7.90
N LEU A 93 -13.02 0.95 9.22
CA LEU A 93 -13.60 2.08 9.95
C LEU A 93 -12.71 3.32 9.85
N ASP A 94 -11.40 3.17 10.03
CA ASP A 94 -10.42 4.27 9.88
C ASP A 94 -10.47 4.87 8.47
N PHE A 95 -10.56 4.03 7.43
CA PHE A 95 -10.73 4.49 6.06
C PHE A 95 -12.07 5.23 5.86
N PHE A 96 -13.18 4.70 6.39
CA PHE A 96 -14.49 5.31 6.25
C PHE A 96 -14.58 6.69 6.90
N GLU A 97 -14.01 6.85 8.10
CA GLU A 97 -14.03 8.11 8.84
C GLU A 97 -13.07 9.15 8.27
N SER A 98 -11.85 8.74 7.94
CA SER A 98 -10.81 9.68 7.52
C SER A 98 -10.81 9.95 6.01
N LYS A 99 -11.17 8.94 5.21
CA LYS A 99 -10.92 8.85 3.76
C LYS A 99 -9.49 9.25 3.36
N LYS A 100 -8.53 9.15 4.29
CA LYS A 100 -7.17 9.63 4.08
C LYS A 100 -6.34 8.57 3.38
N MET A 101 -5.55 9.02 2.41
CA MET A 101 -4.59 8.16 1.74
C MET A 101 -3.55 7.58 2.72
N ALA A 102 -3.15 8.35 3.73
CA ALA A 102 -2.20 7.93 4.77
C ALA A 102 -2.79 7.00 5.86
N GLY A 103 -4.04 6.56 5.73
CA GLY A 103 -4.70 5.68 6.69
C GLY A 103 -4.09 4.27 6.78
N ASN A 104 -4.43 3.54 7.85
CA ASN A 104 -3.87 2.22 8.13
C ASN A 104 -4.17 1.19 7.04
N LEU A 105 -5.35 1.29 6.42
CA LEU A 105 -5.77 0.41 5.32
C LEU A 105 -4.78 0.50 4.15
N ASN A 106 -4.44 1.70 3.68
CA ASN A 106 -3.50 1.88 2.58
C ASN A 106 -2.09 1.45 2.96
N ARG A 107 -1.62 1.80 4.15
CA ARG A 107 -0.30 1.34 4.61
C ARG A 107 -0.16 -0.19 4.57
N LYS A 108 -1.23 -0.92 4.90
CA LYS A 108 -1.25 -2.39 4.78
C LYS A 108 -1.39 -2.87 3.34
N MET A 109 -2.29 -2.28 2.56
CA MET A 109 -2.61 -2.75 1.21
C MET A 109 -1.50 -2.46 0.20
N ILE A 110 -0.99 -1.22 0.18
CA ILE A 110 0.02 -0.77 -0.78
C ILE A 110 1.42 -0.67 -0.18
N GLY A 111 1.55 -0.67 1.15
CA GLY A 111 2.85 -0.57 1.82
C GLY A 111 3.45 -1.90 2.25
N THR A 112 2.82 -3.05 2.01
CA THR A 112 3.34 -4.35 2.45
C THR A 112 3.77 -5.23 1.28
N LYS A 113 4.93 -5.90 1.42
CA LYS A 113 5.46 -6.86 0.43
C LYS A 113 6.01 -8.10 1.12
N SER A 114 6.09 -9.21 0.40
CA SER A 114 6.66 -10.45 0.95
C SER A 114 8.15 -10.27 1.27
N LEU A 115 8.60 -10.87 2.37
CA LEU A 115 10.01 -10.87 2.81
C LEU A 115 10.99 -11.33 1.72
N ARG A 116 10.55 -12.14 0.74
CA ARG A 116 11.36 -12.56 -0.40
C ARG A 116 11.87 -11.41 -1.25
N TRP A 117 11.13 -10.29 -1.27
CA TRP A 117 11.45 -9.08 -2.03
C TRP A 117 12.16 -8.02 -1.18
N LYS A 118 12.57 -8.36 0.06
CA LYS A 118 13.24 -7.41 0.96
C LYS A 118 14.53 -6.82 0.39
N HIS A 119 15.20 -7.56 -0.50
CA HIS A 119 16.42 -7.13 -1.16
C HIS A 119 16.21 -5.89 -2.05
N GLU A 120 14.98 -5.64 -2.52
CA GLU A 120 14.68 -4.47 -3.33
C GLU A 120 14.76 -3.13 -2.56
N ASP A 121 14.78 -3.15 -1.22
CA ASP A 121 14.77 -1.95 -0.35
C ASP A 121 13.86 -0.83 -0.89
N GLU A 122 12.60 -1.19 -1.13
CA GLU A 122 11.63 -0.41 -1.89
C GLU A 122 11.05 0.74 -1.05
N VAL A 123 10.90 1.90 -1.69
CA VAL A 123 10.10 3.04 -1.24
C VAL A 123 9.04 3.34 -2.31
N ARG A 124 7.82 3.59 -1.86
CA ARG A 124 6.65 3.89 -2.70
C ARG A 124 6.16 5.29 -2.47
#